data_AF-A0A484GSZ6-F1
#
_entry.id   AF-A0A484GSZ6-F1
#
_cell.length_a   1.000
_cell.length_b   1.000
_cell.length_c   1.000
_cell.angle_alpha   90.00
_cell.angle_beta   90.00
_cell.angle_gamma   90.00
#
_symmetry.space_group_name_H-M   'P 1'
#
loop_
_entity.id
_entity.type
_entity.pdbx_description
1 polymer ?
#
loop_
_entity_poly.entity_id
_entity_poly.type
_entity_poly.pdbx_seq_one_letter_code
_entity_poly.pdbx_strand_id
1 'polypeptide(L)'
;MDMLHFKLELPLQSTEHVLGVQLILTFSYQLHRMSTFVMQSMAFFQSSFAVPGSQLYVNGDLRLQQKQPLSHRGLDVRYNVSVINGTSPFAHDYDLTHIVAAYQERNVTTILTDPNPIWLVGRAAAAPFVINAVIRYPMEVISYPFC
;
A
#
# COMPACT_ATOMS: atom_id res chain seq x y z
N MET A 1 -1.11 -19.61 0.00
CA MET A 1 -0.77 -18.23 0.44
C MET A 1 -1.73 -17.31 -0.24
N ASP A 2 -2.29 -16.37 0.50
CA ASP A 2 -3.31 -15.46 -0.01
C ASP A 2 -2.66 -14.30 -0.74
N MET A 3 -3.32 -13.80 -1.78
CA MET A 3 -2.82 -12.67 -2.55
C MET A 3 -3.96 -11.82 -3.13
N LEU A 4 -3.70 -10.54 -3.30
CA LEU A 4 -4.55 -9.61 -4.03
C LEU A 4 -4.04 -9.45 -5.46
N HIS A 5 -4.93 -9.70 -6.41
CA HIS A 5 -4.75 -9.28 -7.79
C HIS A 5 -5.50 -7.97 -8.01
N PHE A 6 -4.74 -6.88 -8.14
CA PHE A 6 -5.26 -5.56 -8.45
C PHE A 6 -4.93 -5.23 -9.91
N LYS A 7 -5.95 -4.91 -10.68
CA LYS A 7 -5.81 -4.45 -12.06
C LYS A 7 -6.59 -3.15 -12.22
N LEU A 8 -5.90 -2.10 -12.64
CA LEU A 8 -6.48 -0.80 -12.96
C LEU A 8 -6.14 -0.44 -14.40
N GLU A 9 -7.16 -0.07 -15.17
CA GLU A 9 -7.00 0.43 -16.53
C GLU A 9 -7.36 1.91 -16.53
N LEU A 10 -6.37 2.75 -16.82
CA LEU A 10 -6.53 4.20 -16.91
C LEU A 10 -6.71 4.57 -18.38
N PRO A 11 -7.91 4.97 -18.82
CA PRO A 11 -8.09 5.51 -20.16
C PRO A 11 -7.33 6.83 -20.26
N LEU A 12 -6.48 6.93 -21.26
CA LEU A 12 -5.64 8.10 -21.50
C LEU A 12 -5.81 8.54 -22.95
N GLN A 13 -5.69 9.83 -23.20
CA GLN A 13 -5.65 10.37 -24.56
C GLN A 13 -4.35 9.97 -25.26
N SER A 14 -4.31 10.07 -26.59
CA SER A 14 -3.11 9.75 -27.38
C SER A 14 -1.94 10.70 -27.10
N THR A 15 -2.23 11.89 -26.59
CA THR A 15 -1.25 12.92 -26.21
C THR A 15 -0.77 12.78 -24.76
N GLU A 16 -1.42 11.93 -23.96
CA GLU A 16 -1.08 11.73 -22.55
C GLU A 16 -0.04 10.62 -22.40
N HIS A 17 1.02 10.92 -21.65
CA HIS A 17 2.13 10.02 -21.39
C HIS A 17 2.34 9.86 -19.89
N VAL A 18 2.40 8.61 -19.42
CA VAL A 18 2.68 8.30 -18.02
C VAL A 18 4.18 8.05 -17.87
N LEU A 19 4.83 8.86 -17.03
CA LEU A 19 6.26 8.74 -16.70
C LEU A 19 6.51 8.14 -15.32
N GLY A 20 5.47 8.02 -14.50
CA GLY A 20 5.60 7.47 -13.17
C GLY A 20 4.24 7.19 -12.56
N VAL A 21 4.25 6.37 -11.52
CA VAL A 21 3.06 5.96 -10.78
C VAL A 21 3.38 6.04 -9.29
N GLN A 22 2.47 6.69 -8.57
CA GLN A 22 2.37 6.61 -7.12
C GLN A 22 1.06 5.90 -6.80
N LEU A 23 1.14 4.82 -6.02
CA LEU A 23 0.02 3.98 -5.66
C LEU A 23 -0.03 3.83 -4.14
N ILE A 24 -1.17 4.18 -3.56
CA ILE A 24 -1.52 3.87 -2.18
C ILE A 24 -2.67 2.88 -2.21
N LEU A 25 -2.50 1.77 -1.48
CA LEU A 25 -3.55 0.82 -1.20
C LEU A 25 -3.76 0.77 0.30
N THR A 26 -5.00 0.79 0.74
CA THR A 26 -5.34 0.68 2.17
C THR A 26 -6.01 -0.65 2.44
N PHE A 27 -5.72 -1.24 3.60
CA PHE A 27 -6.24 -2.55 3.98
C PHE A 27 -6.73 -2.53 5.42
N SER A 28 -7.83 -3.23 5.70
CA SER A 28 -8.25 -3.54 7.07
C SER A 28 -7.47 -4.76 7.56
N TYR A 29 -6.66 -4.58 8.60
CA TYR A 29 -5.79 -5.62 9.14
C TYR A 29 -6.27 -6.02 10.54
N GLN A 30 -6.55 -7.31 10.73
CA GLN A 30 -7.11 -7.84 11.96
C GLN A 30 -6.40 -9.11 12.43
N LEU A 31 -5.96 -9.14 13.69
CA LEU A 31 -5.45 -10.32 14.38
C LEU A 31 -6.40 -10.68 15.52
N HIS A 32 -6.64 -11.97 15.72
CA HIS A 32 -7.61 -12.44 16.73
C HIS A 32 -7.05 -13.51 17.69
N ARG A 33 -5.79 -13.95 17.51
CA ARG A 33 -5.30 -15.18 18.16
C ARG A 33 -4.82 -14.99 19.60
N MET A 34 -3.79 -14.16 19.81
CA MET A 34 -3.26 -13.85 21.16
C MET A 34 -3.89 -12.58 21.72
N SER A 35 -3.96 -11.52 20.90
CA SER A 35 -4.64 -10.27 21.20
C SER A 35 -5.50 -9.88 20.01
N THR A 36 -6.64 -9.24 20.26
CA THR A 36 -7.46 -8.65 19.21
C THR A 36 -6.82 -7.34 18.80
N PHE A 37 -6.14 -7.32 17.65
CA PHE A 37 -5.51 -6.13 17.10
C PHE A 37 -6.21 -5.75 15.80
N VAL A 38 -6.70 -4.52 15.72
CA VAL A 38 -7.37 -3.99 14.53
C VAL A 38 -6.68 -2.70 14.13
N MET A 39 -6.23 -2.63 12.88
CA MET A 39 -5.67 -1.42 12.30
C MET A 39 -6.09 -1.22 10.86
N GLN A 40 -6.10 0.04 10.43
CA GLN A 40 -6.04 0.35 9.01
C GLN A 40 -4.58 0.47 8.59
N SER A 41 -4.22 -0.35 7.63
CA SER A 41 -2.87 -0.50 7.11
C SER A 41 -2.75 0.05 5.69
N MET A 42 -1.52 0.22 5.22
CA MET A 42 -1.22 0.87 3.95
C MET A 42 -0.08 0.15 3.23
N ALA A 43 -0.23 -0.04 1.92
CA ALA A 43 0.87 -0.31 1.02
C ALA A 43 1.12 0.94 0.18
N PHE A 44 2.35 1.45 0.22
CA PHE A 44 2.78 2.55 -0.62
C PHE A 44 3.81 2.04 -1.63
N PHE A 45 3.62 2.44 -2.89
CA PHE A 45 4.54 2.16 -3.97
C PHE A 45 4.70 3.40 -4.83
N GLN A 46 5.94 3.71 -5.19
CA GLN A 46 6.28 4.77 -6.13
C GLN A 46 7.36 4.29 -7.09
N SER A 47 7.16 4.56 -8.38
CA SER A 47 8.19 4.38 -9.40
C SER A 47 8.08 5.46 -10.45
N SER A 48 9.23 5.89 -10.98
CA SER A 48 9.33 6.83 -12.09
C SER A 48 10.35 6.33 -13.10
N PHE A 49 10.07 6.58 -14.37
CA PHE A 49 10.86 6.12 -15.51
C PHE A 49 11.03 7.27 -16.50
N ALA A 50 12.18 7.30 -17.19
CA ALA A 50 12.47 8.34 -18.17
C ALA A 50 11.67 8.19 -19.48
N VAL A 51 11.03 7.04 -19.69
CA VAL A 51 10.33 6.69 -20.93
C VAL A 51 8.84 6.46 -20.66
N PRO A 52 7.94 6.98 -21.51
CA PRO A 52 6.51 6.73 -21.40
C PRO A 52 6.14 5.25 -21.36
N GLY A 53 5.38 4.87 -20.33
CA GLY A 53 4.91 3.51 -20.14
C GLY A 53 3.58 3.21 -20.80
N SER A 54 3.38 1.95 -21.16
CA SER A 54 2.09 1.35 -21.52
C SER A 54 1.49 0.60 -20.34
N GLN A 55 2.33 -0.04 -19.53
CA GLN A 55 1.89 -0.84 -18.40
C GLN A 55 2.94 -0.86 -17.30
N LEU A 56 2.45 -0.87 -16.06
CA LEU A 56 3.22 -1.15 -14.86
C LEU A 56 2.78 -2.50 -14.30
N TYR A 57 3.74 -3.38 -14.06
CA TYR A 57 3.53 -4.59 -13.28
C TYR A 57 4.33 -4.50 -11.97
N VAL A 58 3.67 -4.71 -10.84
CA VAL A 58 4.27 -4.70 -9.50
C VAL A 58 3.95 -6.01 -8.84
N ASN A 59 4.94 -6.61 -8.20
CA ASN A 59 4.77 -7.85 -7.50
C ASN A 59 5.59 -7.84 -6.20
N GLY A 60 4.89 -7.84 -5.06
CA GLY A 60 5.54 -7.72 -3.76
C GLY A 60 4.76 -8.38 -2.63
N ASP A 61 5.39 -8.39 -1.46
CA ASP A 61 4.83 -8.98 -0.24
C ASP A 61 4.45 -7.86 0.73
N LEU A 62 3.21 -7.86 1.21
CA LEU A 62 2.76 -6.94 2.24
C LEU A 62 3.16 -7.49 3.61
N ARG A 63 4.19 -6.89 4.22
CA ARG A 63 4.72 -7.35 5.51
C ARG A 63 4.39 -6.43 6.66
N LEU A 64 4.22 -7.01 7.84
CA LEU A 64 4.03 -6.24 9.07
C LEU A 64 5.39 -5.74 9.59
N GLN A 65 5.46 -4.47 9.91
CA GLN A 65 6.60 -3.85 10.57
C GLN A 65 6.19 -3.39 11.98
N GLN A 66 6.80 -4.00 12.99
CA GLN A 66 6.57 -3.68 14.39
C GLN A 66 7.81 -2.95 14.96
N LYS A 67 7.67 -1.66 15.26
CA LYS A 67 8.64 -0.89 16.05
C LYS A 67 8.46 -1.11 17.55
N GLN A 68 7.25 -1.51 17.95
CA GLN A 68 6.94 -1.94 19.32
C GLN A 68 6.20 -3.28 19.30
N PRO A 69 6.42 -4.15 20.31
CA PRO A 69 5.61 -5.35 20.50
C PRO A 69 4.12 -5.03 20.70
N LEU A 70 3.23 -5.91 20.22
CA LEU A 70 1.80 -5.80 20.50
C LEU A 70 1.50 -6.34 21.90
N SER A 71 0.44 -5.86 22.56
CA SER A 71 0.01 -6.45 23.83
C SER A 71 -0.33 -7.93 23.65
N HIS A 72 0.05 -8.78 24.61
CA HIS A 72 -0.22 -10.22 24.59
C HIS A 72 -1.69 -10.57 24.87
N ARG A 73 -2.49 -9.59 25.32
CA ARG A 73 -3.93 -9.70 25.62
C ARG A 73 -4.65 -8.38 25.38
N GLY A 74 -5.97 -8.49 25.17
CA GLY A 74 -6.88 -7.34 25.11
C GLY A 74 -7.25 -6.93 23.68
N LEU A 75 -7.96 -5.81 23.61
CA LEU A 75 -8.35 -5.15 22.36
C LEU A 75 -7.41 -3.96 22.11
N ASP A 76 -6.69 -3.99 21.00
CA ASP A 76 -5.86 -2.88 20.54
C ASP A 76 -6.41 -2.35 19.22
N VAL A 77 -7.07 -1.19 19.32
CA VAL A 77 -7.72 -0.47 18.22
C VAL A 77 -7.07 0.91 18.00
N ARG A 78 -5.88 1.15 18.57
CA ARG A 78 -5.22 2.47 18.51
C ARG A 78 -4.98 2.95 17.09
N TYR A 79 -4.80 2.02 16.15
CA TYR A 79 -4.57 2.29 14.73
C TYR A 79 -5.79 1.98 13.85
N ASN A 80 -6.97 1.77 14.43
CA ASN A 80 -8.24 1.60 13.72
C ASN A 80 -8.82 2.98 13.32
N VAL A 81 -8.01 3.77 12.64
CA VAL A 81 -8.35 5.08 12.12
C VAL A 81 -7.92 5.17 10.67
N SER A 82 -8.74 5.84 9.84
CA SER A 82 -8.48 6.01 8.42
C SER A 82 -7.09 6.57 8.14
N VAL A 83 -6.33 5.88 7.28
CA VAL A 83 -5.00 6.37 6.84
C VAL A 83 -5.17 7.65 6.02
N ILE A 84 -6.25 7.75 5.24
CA ILE A 84 -6.63 8.93 4.49
C ILE A 84 -7.94 9.46 5.07
N ASN A 85 -7.93 10.71 5.55
CA ASN A 85 -9.11 11.32 6.16
C ASN A 85 -10.03 11.93 5.09
N GLY A 86 -10.87 11.08 4.49
CA GLY A 86 -11.79 11.49 3.41
C GLY A 86 -12.91 12.46 3.81
N THR A 87 -13.06 12.78 5.10
CA THR A 87 -14.01 13.80 5.58
C THR A 87 -13.32 15.12 5.89
N SER A 88 -12.00 15.19 5.79
CA SER A 88 -11.28 16.44 6.04
C SER A 88 -11.58 17.47 4.94
N PRO A 89 -11.87 18.73 5.32
CA PRO A 89 -11.98 19.82 4.36
C PRO A 89 -10.61 20.38 3.94
N PHE A 90 -9.51 19.98 4.59
CA PHE A 90 -8.18 20.53 4.35
C PHE A 90 -7.44 19.74 3.27
N ALA A 91 -6.98 20.43 2.22
CA ALA A 91 -6.19 19.81 1.14
C ALA A 91 -4.89 19.15 1.64
N HIS A 92 -4.31 19.68 2.73
CA HIS A 92 -3.12 19.14 3.38
C HIS A 92 -3.31 17.68 3.84
N ASP A 93 -4.52 17.29 4.24
CA ASP A 93 -4.80 15.92 4.70
C ASP A 93 -4.87 14.90 3.54
N TYR A 94 -4.83 15.38 2.30
CA TYR A 94 -4.75 14.58 1.07
C TYR A 94 -3.35 14.62 0.43
N ASP A 95 -2.40 15.34 1.03
CA ASP A 95 -1.01 15.34 0.56
C ASP A 95 -0.37 13.97 0.83
N LEU A 96 0.07 13.31 -0.24
CA LEU A 96 0.74 12.00 -0.17
C LEU A 96 1.95 12.03 0.76
N THR A 97 2.71 13.13 0.79
CA THR A 97 3.89 13.23 1.66
C THR A 97 3.50 13.21 3.13
N HIS A 98 2.44 13.96 3.48
CA HIS A 98 1.92 14.01 4.84
C HIS A 98 1.31 12.67 5.26
N ILE A 99 0.51 12.05 4.38
CA ILE A 99 -0.11 10.73 4.63
C ILE A 99 0.96 9.67 4.90
N VAL A 100 1.99 9.59 4.04
CA VAL A 100 3.05 8.59 4.17
C VAL A 100 3.88 8.85 5.43
N ALA A 101 4.24 10.11 5.72
CA ALA A 101 4.99 10.46 6.92
C ALA A 101 4.23 10.10 8.20
N ALA A 102 2.97 10.53 8.33
CA ALA A 102 2.13 10.24 9.49
C ALA A 102 1.90 8.72 9.68
N TYR A 103 1.77 7.98 8.57
CA TYR A 103 1.67 6.52 8.64
C TYR A 103 2.96 5.88 9.17
N GLN A 104 4.13 6.33 8.70
CA GLN A 104 5.42 5.81 9.12
C GLN A 104 5.77 6.12 10.58
N GLU A 105 5.19 7.16 11.18
CA GLU A 105 5.35 7.47 12.60
C GLU A 105 4.68 6.44 13.53
N ARG A 106 3.75 5.63 13.02
CA ARG A 106 3.10 4.58 13.81
C ARG A 106 4.11 3.51 14.24
N ASN A 107 3.87 2.91 15.40
CA ASN A 107 4.73 1.84 15.91
C ASN A 107 4.40 0.49 15.29
N VAL A 108 3.26 0.35 14.62
CA VAL A 108 2.89 -0.83 13.85
C VAL A 108 2.37 -0.37 12.49
N THR A 109 3.04 -0.81 11.44
CA THR A 109 2.76 -0.46 10.04
C THR A 109 2.85 -1.69 9.16
N THR A 110 2.38 -1.60 7.92
CA THR A 110 2.69 -2.55 6.87
C THR A 110 3.57 -1.89 5.82
N ILE A 111 4.45 -2.66 5.20
CA ILE A 111 5.31 -2.21 4.12
C ILE A 111 5.22 -3.17 2.94
N LEU A 112 5.31 -2.65 1.73
CA LEU A 112 5.42 -3.47 0.54
C LEU A 112 6.90 -3.80 0.33
N THR A 113 7.24 -5.06 0.52
CA THR A 113 8.61 -5.58 0.36
C THR A 113 8.79 -6.23 -1.01
N ASP A 114 10.00 -6.07 -1.55
CA ASP A 114 10.42 -6.60 -2.86
C ASP A 114 9.43 -6.37 -4.02
N PRO A 115 8.92 -5.13 -4.24
CA PRO A 115 7.87 -4.87 -5.22
C PRO A 115 8.25 -5.09 -6.70
N ASN A 116 9.54 -5.31 -7.01
CA ASN A 116 10.08 -5.66 -8.34
C ASN A 116 9.28 -5.08 -9.52
N PRO A 117 9.27 -3.74 -9.70
CA PRO A 117 8.44 -3.13 -10.72
C PRO A 117 8.98 -3.42 -12.13
N ILE A 118 8.10 -3.88 -13.01
CA ILE A 118 8.36 -4.08 -14.43
C ILE A 118 7.62 -3.00 -15.21
N TRP A 119 8.38 -2.19 -15.94
CA TRP A 119 7.87 -1.11 -16.78
C TRP A 119 7.84 -1.56 -18.24
N LEU A 120 6.66 -1.57 -18.83
CA LEU A 120 6.47 -1.89 -20.24
C LEU A 120 6.22 -0.59 -21.00
N VAL A 121 6.79 -0.50 -22.20
CA VAL A 121 6.69 0.65 -23.10
C VAL A 121 5.85 0.28 -24.34
N GLY A 122 5.66 1.23 -25.27
CA GLY A 122 5.00 0.95 -26.54
C GLY A 122 3.47 0.97 -26.46
N ARG A 123 2.90 1.99 -25.83
CA ARG A 123 1.44 2.17 -25.71
C ARG A 123 0.85 2.51 -27.09
N ALA A 124 -0.18 1.78 -27.52
CA ALA A 124 -0.95 2.16 -28.70
C ALA A 124 -1.77 3.44 -28.43
N ALA A 125 -2.00 4.27 -29.46
CA ALA A 125 -2.57 5.62 -29.30
C ALA A 125 -3.91 5.68 -28.54
N ALA A 126 -4.72 4.63 -28.58
CA ALA A 126 -6.02 4.54 -27.91
C ALA A 126 -6.07 3.48 -26.79
N ALA A 127 -4.95 2.81 -26.49
CA ALA A 127 -4.92 1.78 -25.45
C ALA A 127 -4.86 2.43 -24.05
N PRO A 128 -5.52 1.89 -23.02
CA PRO A 128 -5.37 2.39 -21.66
C PRO A 128 -3.95 2.14 -21.12
N PHE A 129 -3.54 2.91 -20.12
CA PHE A 129 -2.40 2.55 -19.29
C PHE A 129 -2.84 1.54 -18.24
N VAL A 130 -2.12 0.43 -18.09
CA VAL A 130 -2.54 -0.66 -17.21
C VAL A 130 -1.61 -0.76 -16.00
N ILE A 131 -2.18 -0.79 -14.80
CA ILE A 131 -1.45 -1.12 -13.57
C ILE A 131 -1.90 -2.49 -13.12
N ASN A 132 -0.97 -3.43 -13.09
CA ASN A 132 -1.16 -4.77 -12.55
C ASN A 132 -0.33 -4.91 -11.28
N ALA A 133 -0.97 -4.98 -10.12
CA ALA A 133 -0.29 -5.22 -8.85
C ALA A 133 -0.70 -6.58 -8.27
N VAL A 134 0.29 -7.38 -7.92
CA VAL A 134 0.13 -8.64 -7.20
C VAL A 134 0.74 -8.45 -5.81
N ILE A 135 -0.12 -8.48 -4.78
CA ILE A 135 0.31 -8.28 -3.40
C ILE A 135 0.07 -9.57 -2.65
N ARG A 136 1.14 -10.20 -2.18
CA ARG A 136 1.05 -11.42 -1.38
C ARG A 136 0.97 -11.09 0.10
N TYR A 137 0.23 -11.91 0.83
CA TYR A 137 0.11 -11.86 2.29
C TYR A 137 0.90 -13.04 2.88
N PRO A 138 2.21 -12.89 3.13
CA PRO A 138 3.00 -13.94 3.72
C PRO A 138 2.61 -14.17 5.19
N MET A 139 3.14 -15.25 5.76
CA MET A 139 3.01 -15.50 7.20
C MET A 139 3.86 -14.49 7.97
N GLU A 140 3.22 -13.77 8.89
CA GLU A 140 3.86 -12.77 9.75
C GLU A 140 4.25 -13.36 11.11
N VAL A 141 5.40 -12.95 11.62
CA VAL A 141 5.85 -13.25 12.99
C VAL A 141 5.53 -12.04 13.87
N ILE A 142 4.60 -12.23 14.80
CA ILE A 142 4.14 -11.16 15.69
C ILE A 142 4.89 -11.21 17.01
N SER A 143 5.50 -10.09 17.39
CA SER A 143 6.20 -9.95 18.67
C SER A 143 5.28 -9.43 19.78
N TYR A 144 5.36 -10.05 20.96
CA TYR A 144 4.63 -9.69 22.18
C TYR A 144 5.61 -9.47 23.34
N PRO A 145 5.42 -8.47 24.22
CA PRO A 145 6.26 -8.31 25.40
C PRO A 145 5.85 -9.39 26.42
N PHE A 146 6.82 -10.15 26.91
CA PHE A 146 6.68 -11.18 27.96
C PHE A 146 6.12 -12.56 27.52
N CYS A 147 6.38 -13.00 26.28
CA CYS A 147 6.20 -14.39 25.86
C CYS A 147 7.49 -14.95 25.24
#